data_AF-A0AAN1PVZ5-F1
#
_entry.id   AF-A0AAN1PVZ5-F1
#
_cell.length_a   1.000
_cell.length_b   1.000
_cell.length_c   1.000
_cell.angle_alpha   90.00
_cell.angle_beta   90.00
_cell.angle_gamma   90.00
#
_symmetry.space_group_name_H-M   'P 1'
#
loop_
_entity.id
_entity.type
_entity.pdbx_description
1 polymer ?
#
loop_
_entity_poly.entity_id
_entity_poly.type
_entity_poly.pdbx_seq_one_letter_code
_entity_poly.pdbx_strand_id
1 'polypeptide(L)'
;MKEFSYYLRQSALNSLKLLPTVGKKLTDSELNEIQALIEKEEPSLSVKRQGSGLLITSSNFRLRDGDLSEMVSDCVPKQLTKKELKDAENQEKRKKIAQEKNERIEDTIGSNEKAAKWVEDTFGLANMNNYNKAALIDYITGKEKEFKGMLNRLAGEIAYKIGAVKDNMYDYSVIKHKFESETSN
;
A
#
# COMPACT_ATOMS: atom_id res chain seq x y z
N MET A 1 26.10 -4.00 -12.00
CA MET A 1 25.53 -3.99 -13.36
C MET A 1 25.32 -2.54 -13.75
N LYS A 2 25.53 -2.14 -15.01
CA LYS A 2 25.33 -0.76 -15.45
C LYS A 2 23.84 -0.49 -15.61
N GLU A 3 23.38 0.68 -15.15
CA GLU A 3 21.98 1.12 -15.27
C GLU A 3 21.82 2.07 -16.45
N PHE A 4 20.64 2.03 -17.09
CA PHE A 4 20.34 2.85 -18.28
C PHE A 4 19.17 3.79 -18.04
N SER A 5 19.29 5.03 -18.53
CA SER A 5 18.23 6.03 -18.46
C SER A 5 17.22 5.87 -19.60
N TYR A 6 16.28 4.94 -19.48
CA TYR A 6 15.27 4.66 -20.50
C TYR A 6 13.83 4.62 -19.95
N TYR A 7 12.84 4.61 -20.84
CA TYR A 7 11.46 4.24 -20.55
C TYR A 7 10.94 3.30 -21.63
N LEU A 8 9.94 2.51 -21.25
CA LEU A 8 9.27 1.56 -22.14
C LEU A 8 7.94 2.15 -22.60
N ARG A 9 7.65 2.03 -23.89
CA ARG A 9 6.38 2.45 -24.48
C ARG A 9 5.79 1.31 -25.28
N GLN A 10 4.72 0.73 -24.77
CA GLN A 10 3.96 -0.30 -25.47
C GLN A 10 3.32 0.30 -26.72
N SER A 11 3.59 -0.30 -27.87
CA SER A 11 3.01 0.09 -29.17
C SER A 11 1.91 -0.89 -29.60
N ALA A 12 2.06 -2.17 -29.26
CA ALA A 12 1.07 -3.23 -29.40
C ALA A 12 1.35 -4.34 -28.36
N LEU A 13 0.47 -5.33 -28.21
CA LEU A 13 0.67 -6.45 -27.29
C LEU A 13 2.04 -7.14 -27.48
N ASN A 14 2.45 -7.31 -28.73
CA ASN A 14 3.70 -7.96 -29.10
C ASN A 14 4.80 -6.99 -29.56
N SER A 15 4.63 -5.68 -29.30
CA SER A 15 5.57 -4.65 -29.74
C SER A 15 5.78 -3.57 -28.68
N LEU A 16 7.05 -3.38 -28.31
CA LEU A 16 7.51 -2.45 -27.29
C LEU A 16 8.61 -1.56 -27.86
N LYS A 17 8.66 -0.31 -27.41
CA LYS A 17 9.77 0.59 -27.71
C LYS A 17 10.53 0.91 -26.43
N LEU A 18 11.85 0.76 -26.46
CA LEU A 18 12.75 1.26 -25.43
C LEU A 18 13.34 2.57 -25.92
N LEU A 19 13.09 3.65 -25.18
CA LEU A 19 13.46 5.02 -25.57
C LEU A 19 14.23 5.68 -24.43
N PRO A 20 15.16 6.61 -24.71
CA PRO A 20 15.85 7.36 -23.67
C PRO A 20 14.84 8.17 -22.84
N THR A 21 15.08 8.27 -21.53
CA THR A 21 14.29 9.16 -20.67
C THR A 21 14.30 10.59 -21.23
N VAL A 22 13.21 11.34 -21.05
CA VAL A 22 13.08 12.72 -21.55
C VAL A 22 14.29 13.57 -21.13
N GLY A 23 14.93 14.22 -22.10
CA GLY A 23 16.14 15.04 -21.88
C GLY A 23 17.44 14.25 -21.74
N LYS A 24 17.42 12.91 -21.86
CA LYS A 24 18.60 12.04 -21.91
C LYS A 24 18.82 11.52 -23.33
N LYS A 25 20.01 10.95 -23.55
CA LYS A 25 20.36 10.22 -24.77
C LYS A 25 20.95 8.88 -24.36
N LEU A 26 20.64 7.84 -25.14
CA LEU A 26 21.37 6.58 -25.10
C LEU A 26 22.41 6.64 -26.22
N THR A 27 23.66 6.40 -25.88
CA THR A 27 24.75 6.30 -26.85
C THR A 27 24.63 5.02 -27.66
N ASP A 28 25.31 4.95 -28.81
CA ASP A 28 25.30 3.72 -29.61
C ASP A 28 25.91 2.54 -28.87
N SER A 29 26.92 2.77 -28.04
CA SER A 29 27.49 1.75 -27.18
C SER A 29 26.46 1.22 -26.18
N GLU A 30 25.72 2.10 -25.49
CA GLU A 30 24.66 1.70 -24.57
C GLU A 30 23.53 0.94 -25.26
N LEU A 31 23.10 1.39 -26.44
CA LEU A 31 22.05 0.71 -27.18
C LEU A 31 22.50 -0.68 -27.67
N ASN A 32 23.79 -0.86 -28.01
CA ASN A 32 24.36 -2.18 -28.34
C ASN A 32 24.42 -3.07 -27.09
N GLU A 33 24.80 -2.50 -25.95
CA GLU A 33 24.86 -3.21 -24.67
C GLU A 33 23.46 -3.68 -24.23
N ILE A 34 22.45 -2.80 -24.30
CA ILE A 34 21.06 -3.14 -24.00
C ILE A 34 20.55 -4.23 -24.96
N GLN A 35 20.83 -4.10 -26.25
CA GLN A 35 20.43 -5.11 -27.23
C GLN A 35 21.03 -6.48 -26.90
N ALA A 36 22.33 -6.54 -26.61
CA ALA A 36 23.01 -7.77 -26.25
C ALA A 36 22.47 -8.40 -24.95
N LEU A 37 22.08 -7.57 -23.96
CA LEU A 37 21.46 -8.06 -22.72
C LEU A 37 20.11 -8.74 -22.99
N ILE A 38 19.23 -8.09 -23.76
CA ILE A 38 17.92 -8.64 -24.09
C ILE A 38 18.07 -9.92 -24.93
N GLU A 39 18.91 -9.91 -25.97
CA GLU A 39 19.11 -11.09 -26.83
C GLU A 39 19.70 -12.29 -26.08
N LYS A 40 20.48 -12.03 -25.02
CA LYS A 40 21.08 -13.07 -24.17
C LYS A 40 20.09 -13.67 -23.18
N GLU A 41 19.36 -12.83 -22.45
CA GLU A 41 18.44 -13.27 -21.38
C GLU A 41 17.07 -13.68 -21.94
N GLU A 42 16.62 -13.05 -23.02
CA GLU A 42 15.33 -13.27 -23.69
C GLU A 42 15.51 -13.54 -25.20
N PRO A 43 16.11 -14.69 -25.59
CA PRO A 43 16.42 -15.01 -26.98
C PRO A 43 15.19 -15.18 -27.89
N SER A 44 13.99 -15.24 -27.30
CA SER A 44 12.72 -15.27 -28.03
C SER A 44 12.29 -13.91 -28.59
N LEU A 45 12.92 -12.82 -28.13
CA LEU A 45 12.60 -11.45 -28.54
C LEU A 45 13.48 -11.02 -29.71
N SER A 46 12.88 -10.28 -30.66
CA SER A 46 13.62 -9.60 -31.72
C SER A 46 13.81 -8.14 -31.36
N VAL A 47 15.07 -7.70 -31.29
CA VAL A 47 15.48 -6.34 -30.95
C VAL A 47 16.10 -5.68 -32.18
N LYS A 48 15.63 -4.47 -32.53
CA LYS A 48 16.15 -3.70 -33.67
C LYS A 48 16.33 -2.24 -33.31
N ARG A 49 17.34 -1.59 -33.89
CA ARG A 49 17.50 -0.14 -33.81
C ARG A 49 16.31 0.57 -34.44
N GLN A 50 15.75 1.55 -33.73
CA GLN A 50 14.73 2.45 -34.25
C GLN A 50 14.94 3.86 -33.71
N GLY A 51 15.47 4.74 -34.56
CA GLY A 51 15.76 6.13 -34.17
C GLY A 51 16.72 6.19 -32.98
N SER A 52 16.34 6.92 -31.94
CA SER A 52 17.13 7.09 -30.71
C SER A 52 16.99 5.94 -29.70
N GLY A 53 16.36 4.82 -30.08
CA GLY A 53 16.04 3.72 -29.17
C GLY A 53 15.99 2.36 -29.86
N LEU A 54 15.31 1.42 -29.21
CA LEU A 54 15.13 0.05 -29.69
C LEU A 54 13.64 -0.26 -29.90
N LEU A 55 13.34 -0.94 -30.99
CA LEU A 55 12.08 -1.63 -31.21
C LEU A 55 12.27 -3.09 -30.80
N ILE A 56 11.41 -3.56 -29.91
CA ILE A 56 11.43 -4.91 -29.37
C ILE A 56 10.10 -5.57 -29.76
N THR A 57 10.17 -6.76 -30.33
CA THR A 57 9.01 -7.49 -30.81
C THR A 57 9.07 -8.96 -30.40
N SER A 58 7.91 -9.56 -30.18
CA SER A 58 7.79 -10.99 -29.92
C SER A 58 6.88 -11.64 -30.97
N SER A 59 7.23 -12.86 -31.36
CA SER A 59 6.36 -13.73 -32.15
C SER A 59 5.38 -14.53 -31.29
N ASN A 60 5.44 -14.39 -29.96
CA ASN A 60 4.55 -15.08 -29.04
C ASN A 60 3.15 -14.44 -29.03
N PHE A 61 2.17 -15.17 -29.56
CA PHE A 61 0.77 -14.72 -29.62
C PHE A 61 0.02 -14.87 -28.29
N ARG A 62 0.65 -15.42 -27.24
CA ARG A 62 0.03 -15.61 -25.91
C ARG A 62 0.39 -14.52 -24.90
N LEU A 63 1.09 -13.47 -25.32
CA LEU A 63 1.43 -12.35 -24.45
C LEU A 63 0.17 -11.65 -23.96
N ARG A 64 0.12 -11.41 -22.65
CA ARG A 64 -0.86 -10.52 -22.01
C ARG A 64 -0.31 -9.09 -21.99
N ASP A 65 -1.18 -8.16 -21.67
CA ASP A 65 -0.78 -6.77 -21.53
C ASP A 65 0.28 -6.62 -20.43
N GLY A 66 1.34 -5.86 -20.70
CA GLY A 66 2.47 -5.69 -19.79
C GLY A 66 3.56 -6.77 -19.81
N ASP A 67 3.28 -8.01 -20.24
CA ASP A 67 4.25 -9.13 -20.18
C ASP A 67 5.57 -8.76 -20.90
N LEU A 68 5.49 -8.17 -22.10
CA LEU A 68 6.69 -7.76 -22.86
C LEU A 68 7.49 -6.65 -22.17
N SER A 69 6.82 -5.76 -21.42
CA SER A 69 7.49 -4.70 -20.66
C SER A 69 8.21 -5.26 -19.44
N GLU A 70 7.61 -6.25 -18.77
CA GLU A 70 8.19 -6.97 -17.63
C GLU A 70 9.45 -7.72 -18.06
N MET A 71 9.37 -8.54 -19.11
CA MET A 71 10.52 -9.26 -19.68
C MET A 71 11.71 -8.33 -19.94
N VAL A 72 11.47 -7.18 -20.59
CA VAL A 72 12.56 -6.23 -20.90
C VAL A 72 13.09 -5.53 -19.63
N SER A 73 12.22 -5.25 -18.67
CA SER A 73 12.62 -4.59 -17.41
C SER A 73 13.46 -5.52 -16.53
N ASP A 74 13.20 -6.82 -16.57
CA ASP A 74 13.96 -7.85 -15.85
C ASP A 74 15.37 -8.02 -16.42
N CYS A 75 15.53 -7.89 -17.74
CA CYS A 75 16.84 -8.02 -18.41
C CYS A 75 17.67 -6.74 -18.38
N VAL A 76 17.04 -5.56 -18.40
CA VAL A 76 17.71 -4.27 -18.62
C VAL A 76 17.61 -3.40 -17.37
N PRO A 77 18.69 -3.26 -16.58
CA PRO A 77 18.66 -2.43 -15.38
C PRO A 77 18.34 -0.98 -15.71
N LYS A 78 17.24 -0.49 -15.13
CA LYS A 78 16.76 0.88 -15.34
C LYS A 78 17.32 1.81 -14.26
N GLN A 79 17.92 2.90 -14.69
CA GLN A 79 18.21 4.02 -13.81
C GLN A 79 16.91 4.75 -13.47
N LEU A 80 16.49 4.70 -12.21
CA LEU A 80 15.28 5.36 -11.76
C LEU A 80 15.40 6.89 -11.84
N THR A 81 14.31 7.54 -12.22
CA THR A 81 14.23 9.00 -12.18
C THR A 81 14.15 9.50 -10.74
N LYS A 82 14.50 10.78 -10.50
CA LYS A 82 14.34 11.41 -9.17
C LYS A 82 12.91 11.28 -8.62
N LYS A 83 11.92 11.30 -9.51
CA LYS A 83 10.51 11.12 -9.13
C LYS A 83 10.26 9.69 -8.65
N GLU A 84 10.68 8.68 -9.43
CA GLU A 84 10.52 7.27 -9.06
C GLU A 84 11.27 6.91 -7.78
N LEU A 85 12.48 7.45 -7.57
CA LEU A 85 13.21 7.29 -6.31
C LEU A 85 12.43 7.87 -5.13
N LYS A 86 11.92 9.10 -5.28
CA LYS A 86 11.12 9.75 -4.23
C LYS A 86 9.81 9.00 -3.97
N ASP A 87 9.17 8.47 -5.01
CA ASP A 87 7.94 7.70 -4.89
C ASP A 87 8.21 6.36 -4.17
N ALA A 88 9.33 5.68 -4.47
CA ALA A 88 9.76 4.47 -3.77
C ALA A 88 10.07 4.75 -2.29
N GLU A 89 10.84 5.79 -1.98
CA GLU A 89 11.11 6.22 -0.60
C GLU A 89 9.83 6.55 0.16
N ASN A 90 8.89 7.24 -0.48
CA ASN A 90 7.61 7.57 0.12
C ASN A 90 6.76 6.32 0.35
N GLN A 91 6.78 5.36 -0.56
CA GLN A 91 6.06 4.10 -0.40
C GLN A 91 6.62 3.29 0.77
N GLU A 92 7.94 3.22 0.91
CA GLU A 92 8.60 2.54 2.03
C GLU A 92 8.28 3.23 3.36
N LYS A 93 8.37 4.57 3.41
CA LYS A 93 7.95 5.35 4.59
C LYS A 93 6.48 5.10 4.95
N ARG A 94 5.58 5.07 3.96
CA ARG A 94 4.16 4.77 4.18
C ARG A 94 3.93 3.35 4.69
N LYS A 95 4.65 2.36 4.16
CA LYS A 95 4.60 0.98 4.64
C LYS A 95 5.06 0.89 6.09
N LYS A 96 6.19 1.53 6.43
CA LYS A 96 6.72 1.57 7.80
C LYS A 96 5.73 2.22 8.78
N ILE A 97 5.19 3.39 8.44
CA ILE A 97 4.18 4.08 9.26
C ILE A 97 2.92 3.20 9.43
N ALA A 98 2.48 2.52 8.38
CA ALA A 98 1.32 1.63 8.46
C ALA A 98 1.61 0.41 9.35
N GLN A 99 2.81 -0.16 9.28
CA GLN A 99 3.24 -1.25 10.14
C GLN A 99 3.31 -0.83 11.60
N GLU A 100 4.00 0.28 11.92
CA GLU A 100 4.07 0.83 13.29
C GLU A 100 2.68 1.12 13.86
N LYS A 101 1.76 1.61 13.01
CA LYS A 101 0.37 1.84 13.41
C LYS A 101 -0.36 0.54 13.73
N ASN A 102 -0.17 -0.52 12.93
CA ASN A 102 -0.79 -1.82 13.18
C ASN A 102 -0.23 -2.49 14.43
N GLU A 103 1.09 -2.45 14.62
CA GLU A 103 1.76 -2.98 15.82
C GLU A 103 1.25 -2.26 17.08
N ARG A 104 1.10 -0.93 17.06
CA ARG A 104 0.48 -0.19 18.18
C ARG A 104 -0.95 -0.65 18.46
N ILE A 105 -1.75 -0.86 17.42
CA ILE A 105 -3.15 -1.29 17.55
C ILE A 105 -3.21 -2.66 18.22
N GLU A 106 -2.39 -3.60 17.76
CA GLU A 106 -2.30 -4.95 18.32
C GLU A 106 -1.83 -4.93 19.77
N ASP A 107 -0.78 -4.16 20.07
CA ASP A 107 -0.29 -3.96 21.45
C ASP A 107 -1.38 -3.35 22.35
N THR A 108 -2.11 -2.34 21.86
CA THR A 108 -3.18 -1.71 22.66
C THR A 108 -4.30 -2.71 23.00
N ILE A 109 -4.68 -3.56 22.04
CA ILE A 109 -5.71 -4.58 22.25
C ILE A 109 -5.19 -5.70 23.15
N GLY A 110 -3.97 -6.19 22.92
CA GLY A 110 -3.35 -7.29 23.67
C GLY A 110 -3.00 -6.91 25.12
N SER A 111 -2.44 -5.73 25.34
CA SER A 111 -2.03 -5.26 26.66
C SER A 111 -3.20 -4.80 27.56
N ASN A 112 -4.44 -4.75 27.03
CA ASN A 112 -5.63 -4.33 27.76
C ASN A 112 -6.76 -5.38 27.68
N GLU A 113 -6.46 -6.64 28.02
CA GLU A 113 -7.39 -7.78 27.87
C GLU A 113 -8.79 -7.52 28.45
N LYS A 114 -8.88 -6.92 29.65
CA LYS A 114 -10.18 -6.62 30.30
C LYS A 114 -11.02 -5.64 29.48
N ALA A 115 -10.40 -4.57 28.98
CA ALA A 115 -11.05 -3.57 28.16
C ALA A 115 -11.39 -4.13 26.77
N ALA A 116 -10.47 -4.90 26.17
CA ALA A 116 -10.69 -5.55 24.89
C ALA A 116 -11.89 -6.50 24.93
N LYS A 117 -11.98 -7.33 25.98
CA LYS A 117 -13.10 -8.25 26.20
C LYS A 117 -14.40 -7.50 26.42
N TRP A 118 -14.41 -6.47 27.27
CA TRP A 118 -15.61 -5.66 27.48
C TRP A 118 -16.13 -5.00 26.20
N VAL A 119 -15.22 -4.49 25.35
CA VAL A 119 -15.58 -3.92 24.05
C VAL A 119 -16.19 -4.99 23.15
N GLU A 120 -15.64 -6.21 23.13
CA GLU A 120 -16.20 -7.33 22.36
C GLU A 120 -17.56 -7.79 22.88
N ASP A 121 -17.73 -7.90 24.19
CA ASP A 121 -18.98 -8.32 24.83
C ASP A 121 -20.09 -7.26 24.62
N THR A 122 -19.73 -5.98 24.68
CA THR A 122 -20.68 -4.85 24.55
C THR A 122 -21.01 -4.57 23.09
N PHE A 123 -19.99 -4.39 22.24
CA PHE A 123 -20.17 -3.95 20.86
C PHE A 123 -20.23 -5.12 19.87
N GLY A 124 -19.74 -6.30 20.21
CA GLY A 124 -19.66 -7.46 19.30
C GLY A 124 -18.41 -7.45 18.42
N LEU A 125 -17.84 -8.63 18.21
CA LEU A 125 -16.59 -8.86 17.45
C LEU A 125 -16.61 -8.28 16.02
N ALA A 126 -17.73 -8.33 15.33
CA ALA A 126 -17.84 -7.91 13.93
C ALA A 126 -18.18 -6.41 13.74
N ASN A 127 -18.53 -5.71 14.82
CA ASN A 127 -19.10 -4.37 14.72
C ASN A 127 -18.05 -3.27 14.83
N MET A 128 -16.77 -3.60 15.05
CA MET A 128 -15.68 -2.63 15.14
C MET A 128 -14.40 -3.17 14.53
N ASN A 129 -13.73 -2.37 13.69
CA ASN A 129 -12.39 -2.72 13.22
C ASN A 129 -11.35 -2.50 14.34
N ASN A 130 -10.19 -3.13 14.24
CA ASN A 130 -9.15 -3.07 15.27
C ASN A 130 -8.68 -1.64 15.56
N TYR A 131 -8.67 -0.74 14.56
CA TYR A 131 -8.32 0.66 14.78
C TYR A 131 -9.30 1.36 15.73
N ASN A 132 -10.60 1.26 15.46
CA ASN A 132 -11.63 1.86 16.31
C ASN A 132 -11.69 1.18 17.68
N LYS A 133 -11.44 -0.13 17.74
CA LYS A 133 -11.36 -0.90 18.98
C LYS A 133 -10.22 -0.42 19.87
N ALA A 134 -9.02 -0.32 19.33
CA ALA A 134 -7.87 0.22 20.05
C ALA A 134 -8.08 1.67 20.49
N ALA A 135 -8.66 2.52 19.63
CA ALA A 135 -9.00 3.90 20.00
C ALA A 135 -10.03 3.99 21.14
N LEU A 136 -11.01 3.07 21.16
CA LEU A 136 -12.00 3.01 22.23
C LEU A 136 -11.36 2.54 23.53
N ILE A 137 -10.51 1.50 23.47
CA ILE A 137 -9.73 1.00 24.60
C ILE A 137 -8.85 2.11 25.19
N ASP A 138 -8.05 2.80 24.38
CA ASP A 138 -7.20 3.92 24.84
C ASP A 138 -8.03 5.01 25.54
N TYR A 139 -9.25 5.29 25.06
CA TYR A 139 -10.15 6.29 25.66
C TYR A 139 -10.77 5.82 26.99
N ILE A 140 -11.35 4.61 27.03
CA ILE A 140 -12.02 4.10 28.24
C ILE A 140 -11.03 3.76 29.35
N THR A 141 -9.80 3.36 29.01
CA THR A 141 -8.71 3.16 29.96
C THR A 141 -8.02 4.47 30.39
N GLY A 142 -8.37 5.60 29.76
CA GLY A 142 -7.87 6.93 30.14
C GLY A 142 -6.49 7.31 29.59
N LYS A 143 -5.89 6.48 28.72
CA LYS A 143 -4.66 6.81 28.00
C LYS A 143 -4.86 7.96 27.02
N GLU A 144 -6.06 8.09 26.44
CA GLU A 144 -6.48 9.22 25.63
C GLU A 144 -7.65 9.96 26.30
N LYS A 145 -7.61 11.29 26.28
CA LYS A 145 -8.67 12.14 26.86
C LYS A 145 -9.91 12.22 25.98
N GLU A 146 -9.74 11.99 24.68
CA GLU A 146 -10.79 12.09 23.67
C GLU A 146 -10.79 10.84 22.81
N PHE A 147 -11.97 10.40 22.39
CA PHE A 147 -12.09 9.28 21.47
C PHE A 147 -11.70 9.73 20.06
N LYS A 148 -10.60 9.16 19.53
CA LYS A 148 -10.06 9.48 18.20
C LYS A 148 -10.53 8.53 17.08
N GLY A 149 -11.46 7.63 17.41
CA GLY A 149 -12.02 6.67 16.46
C GLY A 149 -13.38 7.11 15.90
N MET A 150 -14.04 6.20 15.18
CA MET A 150 -15.41 6.39 14.70
C MET A 150 -16.25 5.14 14.95
N LEU A 151 -17.43 5.32 15.53
CA LEU A 151 -18.41 4.23 15.63
C LEU A 151 -19.11 4.09 14.27
N ASN A 152 -19.04 2.91 13.67
CA ASN A 152 -19.84 2.62 12.48
C ASN A 152 -21.32 2.45 12.85
N ARG A 153 -22.19 2.27 11.86
CA ARG A 153 -23.64 2.14 12.07
C ARG A 153 -24.03 1.09 13.11
N LEU A 154 -23.37 -0.08 13.10
CA LEU A 154 -23.68 -1.19 14.00
C LEU A 154 -23.25 -0.89 15.44
N ALA A 155 -22.03 -0.36 15.61
CA ALA A 155 -21.57 0.11 16.92
C ALA A 155 -22.40 1.29 17.43
N GLY A 156 -22.92 2.13 16.52
CA GLY A 156 -23.83 3.24 16.80
C GLY A 156 -25.18 2.79 17.35
N GLU A 157 -25.77 1.72 16.80
CA GLU A 157 -27.01 1.13 17.33
C GLU A 157 -26.84 0.63 18.76
N ILE A 158 -25.66 0.11 19.08
CA ILE A 158 -25.33 -0.35 20.44
C ILE A 158 -25.11 0.85 21.35
N ALA A 159 -24.37 1.88 20.90
CA ALA A 159 -24.22 3.14 21.62
C ALA A 159 -25.58 3.77 21.95
N TYR A 160 -26.54 3.71 21.03
CA TYR A 160 -27.92 4.13 21.27
C TYR A 160 -28.60 3.29 22.36
N LYS A 161 -28.50 1.96 22.30
CA LYS A 161 -29.08 1.05 23.31
C LYS A 161 -28.53 1.26 24.71
N ILE A 162 -27.26 1.65 24.83
CA ILE A 162 -26.62 1.93 26.14
C ILE A 162 -26.81 3.38 26.60
N GLY A 163 -27.63 4.18 25.89
CA GLY A 163 -27.92 5.57 26.27
C GLY A 163 -26.80 6.56 25.96
N ALA A 164 -25.81 6.18 25.15
CA ALA A 164 -24.67 7.02 24.78
C ALA A 164 -24.94 7.89 23.54
N VAL A 165 -26.20 8.26 23.29
CA VAL A 165 -26.60 9.18 22.21
C VAL A 165 -27.42 10.30 22.81
N LYS A 166 -26.95 11.54 22.62
CA LYS A 166 -27.61 12.77 23.09
C LYS A 166 -27.55 13.81 21.98
N ASP A 167 -28.69 14.44 21.69
CA ASP A 167 -28.79 15.51 20.68
C ASP A 167 -28.23 15.11 19.29
N ASN A 168 -28.50 13.85 18.87
CA ASN A 168 -27.96 13.24 17.65
C ASN A 168 -26.42 13.11 17.59
N MET A 169 -25.74 13.25 18.73
CA MET A 169 -24.30 13.04 18.87
C MET A 169 -24.01 11.90 19.84
N TYR A 170 -22.86 11.24 19.66
CA TYR A 170 -22.39 10.22 20.60
C TYR A 170 -21.82 10.88 21.84
N ASP A 171 -22.34 10.49 23.00
CA ASP A 171 -21.76 10.84 24.29
C ASP A 171 -20.82 9.72 24.74
N TYR A 172 -19.55 9.83 24.37
CA TYR A 172 -18.53 8.84 24.70
C TYR A 172 -18.29 8.73 26.21
N SER A 173 -18.62 9.76 27.00
CA SER A 173 -18.46 9.71 28.46
C SER A 173 -19.38 8.67 29.10
N VAL A 174 -20.58 8.46 28.55
CA VAL A 174 -21.52 7.41 28.98
C VAL A 174 -20.92 6.02 28.73
N ILE A 175 -20.25 5.83 27.60
CA ILE A 175 -19.58 4.56 27.25
C ILE A 175 -18.45 4.27 28.25
N LYS A 176 -17.65 5.29 28.58
CA LYS A 176 -16.58 5.18 29.56
C LYS A 176 -17.10 4.85 30.96
N HIS A 177 -18.12 5.56 31.43
CA HIS A 177 -18.73 5.27 32.73
C HIS A 177 -19.33 3.87 32.81
N LYS A 178 -19.95 3.40 31.72
CA LYS A 178 -20.47 2.03 31.65
C LYS A 178 -19.35 1.01 31.81
N PHE A 179 -18.25 1.17 31.09
CA PHE A 179 -17.05 0.33 31.26
C PHE A 179 -16.55 0.35 32.71
N GLU A 180 -16.36 1.53 33.30
CA GLU A 180 -15.89 1.67 34.70
C GLU A 180 -16.84 0.96 35.69
N SER A 181 -18.16 1.10 35.51
CA SER A 181 -19.15 0.47 36.39
C SER A 181 -19.20 -1.06 36.31
N GLU A 182 -19.04 -1.60 35.10
CA GLU A 182 -19.14 -3.05 34.85
C GLU A 182 -17.82 -3.78 35.12
N THR A 183 -16.72 -3.04 35.22
CA THR A 183 -15.37 -3.59 35.43
C THR A 183 -14.75 -3.23 36.78
N SER A 184 -15.45 -2.52 37.66
CA SER A 184 -14.96 -2.22 39.03
C SER A 184 -15.38 -3.25 40.10
N ASN A 185 -16.10 -4.31 39.71
CA ASN A 185 -16.36 -5.50 40.52
C ASN A 185 -15.39 -6.64 40.16
#